data_AF-A0A382ZAA7-F1
#
_entry.id   AF-A0A382ZAA7-F1
#
_cell.length_a   1.000
_cell.length_b   1.000
_cell.length_c   1.000
_cell.angle_alpha   90.00
_cell.angle_beta   90.00
_cell.angle_gamma   90.00
#
_symmetry.space_group_name_H-M   'P 1'
#
loop_
_entity.id
_entity.type
_entity.pdbx_description
1 polymer ?
#
loop_
_entity_poly.entity_id
_entity_poly.type
_entity_poly.pdbx_seq_one_letter_code
_entity_poly.pdbx_strand_id
1 'polypeptide(L)'
;VADVNNKDLEVRSINRTQDNQMTNVYGWSCVSSEVAWSPRDGAQLVSFQGKLFLLGGWNQYAGERADLAGAGAGSFESEVCSEVWCSDDGRSWSLAAT
;
A
#
# COMPACT_ATOMS: atom_id res chain seq x y z
N VAL A 1 -30.26 23.37 -20.67
CA VAL A 1 -30.45 23.04 -22.10
C VAL A 1 -29.05 22.78 -22.65
N ALA A 2 -28.64 21.61 -23.12
CA ALA A 2 -29.39 20.48 -23.66
C ALA A 2 -28.88 19.12 -23.15
N ASP A 3 -29.79 18.17 -23.21
CA ASP A 3 -29.74 16.73 -22.97
C ASP A 3 -29.06 16.04 -24.17
N VAL A 4 -28.18 15.05 -23.93
CA VAL A 4 -27.70 14.13 -24.97
C VAL A 4 -27.84 12.70 -24.47
N ASN A 5 -29.10 12.28 -24.40
CA ASN A 5 -29.65 10.98 -24.79
C ASN A 5 -28.67 9.81 -24.98
N ASN A 6 -28.75 8.92 -24.00
CA ASN A 6 -28.44 7.50 -24.01
C ASN A 6 -29.19 6.72 -25.13
N LYS A 7 -28.66 6.72 -26.36
CA LYS A 7 -29.01 5.76 -27.43
C LYS A 7 -27.77 5.50 -28.28
N ASP A 8 -27.57 4.23 -28.65
CA ASP A 8 -26.58 3.73 -29.63
C ASP A 8 -25.34 3.01 -29.08
N LEU A 9 -25.50 2.15 -28.07
CA LEU A 9 -24.67 0.94 -27.97
C LEU A 9 -25.59 -0.28 -27.98
N GLU A 10 -25.94 -0.68 -29.19
CA GLU A 10 -26.70 -1.88 -29.51
C GLU A 10 -25.94 -3.12 -29.00
N VAL A 11 -26.46 -3.74 -27.93
CA VAL A 11 -25.91 -4.96 -27.33
C VAL A 11 -26.15 -6.11 -28.31
N ARG A 12 -25.13 -6.45 -29.10
CA ARG A 12 -25.14 -7.67 -29.91
C ARG A 12 -24.99 -8.87 -28.98
N SER A 13 -26.08 -9.60 -28.80
CA SER A 13 -26.13 -10.86 -28.07
C SER A 13 -25.16 -11.87 -28.67
N ILE A 14 -24.13 -12.23 -27.91
CA ILE A 14 -23.32 -13.42 -28.18
C ILE A 14 -23.89 -14.53 -27.31
N ASN A 15 -24.71 -15.39 -27.92
CA ASN A 15 -25.03 -16.70 -27.35
C ASN A 15 -23.74 -17.53 -27.32
N ARG A 16 -23.04 -17.54 -26.17
CA ARG A 16 -22.03 -18.56 -25.84
C ARG A 16 -22.51 -19.36 -24.63
N THR A 17 -22.49 -20.66 -24.83
CA THR A 17 -22.65 -21.74 -23.85
C THR A 17 -22.10 -21.42 -22.46
N GLN A 18 -22.87 -21.84 -21.46
CA GLN A 18 -22.61 -21.94 -20.03
C GLN A 18 -21.13 -22.00 -19.61
N ASP A 19 -20.46 -20.84 -19.54
CA ASP A 19 -19.15 -20.68 -18.89
C ASP A 19 -19.32 -19.81 -17.65
N ASN A 20 -19.17 -20.47 -16.50
CA ASN A 20 -19.12 -19.91 -15.15
C ASN A 20 -18.25 -18.64 -15.11
N GLN A 21 -18.88 -17.46 -15.19
CA GLN A 21 -18.21 -16.17 -15.11
C GLN A 21 -17.75 -15.96 -13.66
N MET A 22 -16.55 -16.44 -13.33
CA MET A 22 -15.83 -16.01 -12.15
C MET A 22 -15.48 -14.53 -12.34
N THR A 23 -16.34 -13.65 -11.83
CA THR A 23 -16.00 -12.25 -11.62
C THR A 23 -14.88 -12.21 -10.59
N ASN A 24 -13.63 -12.11 -11.05
CA ASN A 24 -12.53 -11.87 -10.12
C ASN A 24 -12.66 -10.44 -9.59
N VAL A 25 -13.27 -10.30 -8.41
CA VAL A 25 -13.43 -9.03 -7.74
C VAL A 25 -12.06 -8.64 -7.18
N TYR A 26 -11.34 -7.75 -7.89
CA TYR A 26 -10.13 -7.16 -7.35
C TYR A 26 -10.48 -6.34 -6.10
N GLY A 27 -10.03 -6.80 -4.94
CA GLY A 27 -10.28 -6.18 -3.65
C GLY A 27 -8.98 -6.03 -2.87
N TRP A 28 -8.84 -4.90 -2.18
CA TRP A 28 -7.78 -4.69 -1.22
C TRP A 28 -8.22 -5.21 0.15
N SER A 29 -7.36 -5.98 0.81
CA SER A 29 -7.54 -6.39 2.19
C SER A 29 -6.34 -5.94 3.02
N CYS A 30 -6.59 -5.52 4.25
CA CYS A 30 -5.52 -5.17 5.17
C CYS A 30 -4.78 -6.44 5.61
N VAL A 31 -3.47 -6.48 5.41
CA VAL A 31 -2.61 -7.62 5.75
C VAL A 31 -2.13 -7.55 7.20
N SER A 32 -1.85 -6.33 7.69
CA SER A 32 -1.57 -6.05 9.10
C SER A 32 -1.92 -4.60 9.41
N SER A 33 -2.58 -4.35 10.55
CA SER A 33 -2.80 -3.01 11.10
C SER A 33 -1.68 -2.56 12.06
N GLU A 34 -0.81 -3.49 12.45
CA GLU A 34 0.31 -3.24 13.37
C GLU A 34 1.62 -3.55 12.65
N VAL A 35 2.50 -2.56 12.57
CA VAL A 35 3.79 -2.65 11.89
C VAL A 35 4.87 -1.98 12.72
N ALA A 36 6.12 -2.41 12.53
CA ALA A 36 7.25 -1.96 13.34
C ALA A 36 7.75 -0.54 12.99
N TRP A 37 7.32 0.00 11.84
CA TRP A 37 7.77 1.27 11.29
C TRP A 37 6.72 2.39 11.44
N SER A 38 7.18 3.64 11.58
CA SER A 38 6.32 4.82 11.71
C SER A 38 5.50 5.07 10.44
N PRO A 39 4.28 5.63 10.55
CA PRO A 39 3.56 6.16 9.40
C PRO A 39 4.45 7.07 8.56
N ARG A 40 4.40 6.94 7.24
CA ARG A 40 5.30 7.64 6.33
C ARG A 40 4.65 7.84 4.96
N ASP A 41 4.73 9.06 4.43
CA ASP A 41 4.33 9.41 3.07
C ASP A 41 5.54 9.39 2.12
N GLY A 42 5.31 9.13 0.83
CA GLY A 42 6.35 9.08 -0.19
C GLY A 42 7.38 7.95 -0.03
N ALA A 43 7.15 6.99 0.88
CA ALA A 43 8.01 5.83 1.05
C ALA A 43 7.96 4.92 -0.18
N GLN A 44 9.08 4.23 -0.43
CA GLN A 44 9.18 3.27 -1.54
C GLN A 44 9.13 1.84 -1.02
N LEU A 45 8.43 0.98 -1.76
CA LEU A 45 8.33 -0.45 -1.51
C LEU A 45 8.91 -1.21 -2.70
N VAL A 46 9.92 -2.04 -2.46
CA VAL A 46 10.63 -2.79 -3.50
C VAL A 46 10.60 -4.29 -3.17
N SER A 47 10.34 -5.13 -4.18
CA SER A 47 10.55 -6.57 -4.09
C SER A 47 11.92 -6.93 -4.66
N PHE A 48 12.77 -7.56 -3.84
CA PHE A 48 14.11 -7.95 -4.24
C PHE A 48 14.50 -9.27 -3.57
N GLN A 49 15.02 -10.22 -4.35
CA GLN A 49 15.46 -11.54 -3.86
C GLN A 49 14.40 -12.28 -3.01
N GLY A 50 13.13 -12.21 -3.40
CA GLY A 50 12.04 -12.88 -2.69
C GLY A 50 11.63 -12.21 -1.38
N LYS A 51 12.10 -10.99 -1.11
CA LYS A 51 11.78 -10.20 0.08
C LYS A 51 11.23 -8.83 -0.30
N LEU A 52 10.49 -8.21 0.62
CA LEU A 52 10.00 -6.85 0.51
C LEU A 52 10.89 -5.90 1.31
N PHE A 53 11.18 -4.74 0.75
CA PHE A 53 11.94 -3.68 1.38
C PHE A 53 11.17 -2.37 1.36
N LEU A 54 10.97 -1.76 2.52
CA LEU A 54 10.36 -0.44 2.69
C LEU A 54 11.45 0.55 3.12
N LEU A 55 11.55 1.67 2.41
CA LEU A 55 12.62 2.64 2.62
C LEU A 55 12.13 4.07 2.39
N GLY A 56 12.79 5.01 3.09
CA GLY A 56 12.55 6.43 2.90
C GLY A 56 11.18 6.88 3.41
N GLY A 57 10.79 8.07 2.94
CA GLY A 57 9.52 8.70 3.24
C GLY A 57 9.62 9.78 4.32
N TRP A 58 8.48 10.36 4.64
CA TRP A 58 8.34 11.49 5.55
C TRP A 58 7.20 11.25 6.55
N ASN A 59 7.44 11.50 7.82
CA ASN A 59 6.45 11.44 8.88
C ASN A 59 6.16 12.84 9.42
N GLN A 60 5.06 13.42 8.94
CA GLN A 60 4.58 14.75 9.35
C GLN A 60 4.21 14.87 10.84
N TYR A 61 4.13 13.75 11.56
CA TYR A 61 3.73 13.71 12.96
C TYR A 61 4.90 13.52 13.94
N ALA A 62 6.13 13.36 13.44
CA ALA A 62 7.29 12.98 14.25
C ALA A 62 7.56 13.91 15.45
N GLY A 63 7.26 15.21 15.31
CA GLY A 63 7.43 16.21 16.38
C GLY A 63 6.25 16.35 17.36
N GLU A 64 5.06 15.84 17.02
CA GLU A 64 3.82 16.10 17.78
C GLU A 64 3.17 14.83 18.36
N ARG A 65 3.53 13.65 17.83
CA ARG A 65 2.93 12.35 18.17
C ARG A 65 4.02 11.30 18.37
N ALA A 66 4.63 11.32 19.56
CA ALA A 66 5.62 10.32 19.96
C ALA A 66 5.05 8.89 19.98
N ASP A 67 3.73 8.74 20.15
CA ASP A 67 3.00 7.48 20.09
C ASP A 67 2.96 6.86 18.68
N LEU A 68 3.22 7.65 17.64
CA LEU A 68 3.29 7.20 16.25
C LEU A 68 4.73 7.01 15.76
N ALA A 69 5.73 7.20 16.61
CA ALA A 69 7.12 6.89 16.30
C ALA A 69 7.33 5.37 16.30
N GLY A 70 7.62 4.80 15.13
CA GLY A 70 8.05 3.42 14.98
C GLY A 70 9.45 3.20 15.58
N ALA A 71 9.85 1.93 15.67
CA ALA A 71 11.01 1.49 16.44
C ALA A 71 12.38 1.81 15.82
N GLY A 72 12.46 2.74 14.86
CA GLY A 72 13.74 3.15 14.28
C GLY A 72 14.60 3.82 15.35
N ALA A 73 15.83 3.36 15.48
CA ALA A 73 16.75 3.80 16.52
C ALA A 73 17.29 5.21 16.18
N GLY A 74 16.59 6.24 16.63
CA GLY A 74 17.05 7.61 16.55
C GLY A 74 16.03 8.53 17.20
N SER A 75 16.49 9.51 17.97
CA SER A 75 15.66 10.65 18.36
C SER A 75 15.14 11.31 17.08
N PHE A 76 13.91 11.03 16.70
CA PHE A 76 13.27 11.56 15.49
C PHE A 76 12.91 13.03 15.69
N GLU A 77 13.92 13.90 15.67
CA GLU A 77 13.72 15.31 15.31
C GLU A 77 13.45 15.44 13.81
N SER A 78 13.63 14.36 13.04
CA SER A 78 13.50 14.38 11.60
C SER A 78 12.16 13.84 11.14
N GLU A 79 11.42 14.77 10.59
CA GLU A 79 10.44 14.63 9.52
C GLU A 79 10.75 13.50 8.50
N VAL A 80 12.01 13.16 8.17
CA VAL A 80 12.34 12.10 7.21
C VAL A 80 12.64 10.74 7.85
N CYS A 81 12.18 9.65 7.22
CA CYS A 81 12.50 8.28 7.61
C CYS A 81 13.71 7.77 6.82
N SER A 82 14.83 7.51 7.50
CA SER A 82 16.04 6.98 6.85
C SER A 82 16.21 5.47 6.99
N GLU A 83 15.43 4.81 7.85
CA GLU A 83 15.54 3.36 8.02
C GLU A 83 15.12 2.58 6.78
N VAL A 84 15.68 1.38 6.66
CA VAL A 84 15.23 0.36 5.72
C VAL A 84 14.64 -0.81 6.50
N TRP A 85 13.42 -1.21 6.16
CA TRP A 85 12.71 -2.34 6.74
C TRP A 85 12.59 -3.48 5.73
N CYS A 86 12.71 -4.72 6.19
CA CYS A 86 12.62 -5.92 5.37
C CYS A 86 11.49 -6.84 5.86
N SER A 87 10.83 -7.53 4.94
CA SER A 87 9.82 -8.55 5.24
C SER A 87 9.86 -9.72 4.25
N ASP A 88 9.57 -10.91 4.74
CA ASP A 88 9.38 -12.12 3.92
C ASP A 88 7.93 -12.34 3.49
N ASP A 89 6.96 -11.73 4.20
CA ASP A 89 5.54 -12.06 4.09
C ASP A 89 4.59 -10.85 4.04
N GLY A 90 5.14 -9.64 4.14
CA GLY A 90 4.40 -8.38 4.21
C GLY A 90 3.66 -8.13 5.53
N ARG A 91 3.68 -9.07 6.47
CA ARG A 91 3.06 -8.96 7.80
C ARG A 91 4.08 -8.58 8.86
N SER A 92 5.20 -9.28 8.86
CA SER A 92 6.26 -9.13 9.87
C SER A 92 7.44 -8.39 9.26
N TRP A 93 7.88 -7.32 9.92
CA TRP A 93 8.95 -6.45 9.43
C TRP A 93 10.09 -6.36 10.43
N SER A 94 11.32 -6.42 9.94
CA SER A 94 12.54 -6.23 10.74
C SER A 94 13.40 -5.11 10.17
N LEU A 95 14.12 -4.42 11.05
CA LEU A 95 15.05 -3.37 10.66
C LEU A 95 16.24 -3.99 9.90
N ALA A 96 16.47 -3.55 8.67
CA ALA A 96 17.56 -4.00 7.82
C ALA A 96 18.76 -3.05 7.86
N ALA A 97 18.52 -1.73 7.95
CA ALA A 97 19.56 -0.70 8.04
C ALA A 97 19.02 0.61 8.66
N THR A 98 19.93 1.44 9.18
CA THR A 98 19.73 2.79 9.73
C THR A 98 20.74 3.76 9.15
#